data_AF-A0A1Z4IHI4-F1
#
_entry.id   AF-A0A1Z4IHI4-F1
#
_cell.length_a   1.000
_cell.length_b   1.000
_cell.length_c   1.000
_cell.angle_alpha   90.00
_cell.angle_beta   90.00
_cell.angle_gamma   90.00
#
_symmetry.space_group_name_H-M   'P 1'
#
loop_
_entity.id
_entity.type
_entity.pdbx_description
1 polymer ?
#
loop_
_entity_poly.entity_id
_entity_poly.type
_entity_poly.pdbx_seq_one_letter_code
_entity_poly.pdbx_strand_id
1 'polypeptide(L)'
;MLTLDREQISTPDYKLLNDSIKESFTTIDRFEWQAVDEILQMRDQQLHREAGYKTFEKYCQSELLAWGGYRRITQLLGAKKVIDTVGELGEYIKNERQARPLLRLVKEPDKLKEAVAIAVQENPSPSESDFAAAAQKVVPQLPRKKAPVQEPLVPKIQEPMVPESATVTVTSPTHHRHGELGTIEADPPNHWQQIVTFADGSKELVNNADLDAKSVPFPRERKLPPEYSEAIAQIKQQHQQELERLEQDLRVGLQTEAAARAEEQVQEQLSSLQQLFQQQKEQNIHLQQRLDEMEALKQLEFENQQLKQRIQELENAVQTRPSQEWGNTLTKQAAKALNKEVKRCLRQRQGRTLDRSIDLRSLAEEPPKENATECLRLMGIALGNLASAMNNAQALQAAAIILGSEPDPKRDRISCGTTATHSPSGE
;
A
#
# COMPACT_ATOMS: atom_id res chain seq x y z
N MET A 1 11.18 -28.66 -48.49
CA MET A 1 11.35 -28.74 -47.03
C MET A 1 11.82 -27.38 -46.54
N LEU A 2 10.89 -26.56 -46.03
CA LEU A 2 11.15 -25.25 -45.46
C LEU A 2 10.80 -25.34 -43.98
N THR A 3 11.81 -25.41 -43.13
CA THR A 3 11.68 -25.39 -41.68
C THR A 3 11.38 -23.95 -41.26
N LEU A 4 10.16 -23.73 -40.75
CA LEU A 4 9.78 -22.51 -40.06
C LEU A 4 10.51 -22.48 -38.72
N ASP A 5 11.41 -21.51 -38.55
CA ASP A 5 12.00 -21.18 -37.26
C ASP A 5 10.88 -20.78 -36.30
N ARG A 6 10.71 -21.61 -35.27
CA ARG A 6 9.70 -21.43 -34.23
C ARG A 6 10.23 -20.36 -33.30
N GLU A 7 9.74 -19.13 -33.46
CA GLU A 7 10.00 -18.02 -32.54
C GLU A 7 9.75 -18.50 -31.10
N GLN A 8 10.78 -18.44 -30.27
CA GLN A 8 10.69 -18.65 -28.84
C GLN A 8 9.90 -17.48 -28.25
N ILE A 9 8.59 -17.65 -28.09
CA ILE A 9 7.76 -16.74 -27.30
C ILE A 9 8.25 -16.88 -25.86
N SER A 10 9.08 -15.95 -25.39
CA SER A 10 9.46 -15.86 -23.99
C SER A 10 8.19 -15.78 -23.15
N THR A 11 8.05 -16.66 -22.16
CA THR A 11 7.00 -16.55 -21.15
C THR A 11 6.95 -15.12 -20.60
N PRO A 12 5.82 -14.40 -20.69
CA PRO A 12 5.73 -13.03 -20.20
C PRO A 12 6.03 -13.01 -18.71
N ASP A 13 6.97 -12.15 -18.30
CA ASP A 13 7.35 -11.99 -16.91
C ASP A 13 6.27 -11.16 -16.19
N TYR A 14 5.32 -11.87 -15.59
CA TYR A 14 4.20 -11.27 -14.88
C TYR A 14 4.61 -10.38 -13.70
N LYS A 15 5.85 -10.49 -13.20
CA LYS A 15 6.36 -9.59 -12.15
C LYS A 15 6.62 -8.19 -12.71
N LEU A 16 7.30 -8.10 -13.86
CA LEU A 16 7.54 -6.82 -14.54
C LEU A 16 6.23 -6.14 -14.95
N LEU A 17 5.24 -6.90 -15.42
CA LEU A 17 3.91 -6.37 -15.76
C LEU A 17 3.19 -5.84 -14.51
N ASN A 18 3.23 -6.58 -13.40
CA ASN A 18 2.57 -6.19 -12.16
C ASN A 18 3.23 -4.98 -11.50
N ASP A 19 4.56 -4.88 -11.57
CA ASP A 19 5.30 -3.72 -11.07
C ASP A 19 5.04 -2.47 -11.92
N SER A 20 4.99 -2.61 -13.26
CA SER A 20 4.58 -1.53 -14.17
C SER A 20 3.14 -1.07 -13.93
N ILE A 21 2.21 -2.00 -13.67
CA ILE A 21 0.83 -1.67 -13.31
C ILE A 21 0.77 -0.90 -11.99
N LYS A 22 1.52 -1.31 -10.96
CA LYS A 22 1.59 -0.59 -9.68
C LYS A 22 2.19 0.80 -9.83
N GLU A 23 3.24 0.95 -10.63
CA GLU A 23 3.82 2.25 -10.97
C GLU A 23 2.81 3.14 -11.69
N SER A 24 2.00 2.58 -12.60
CA SER A 24 0.94 3.33 -13.29
C SER A 24 -0.16 3.80 -12.33
N PHE A 25 -0.59 2.96 -11.38
CA PHE A 25 -1.60 3.35 -10.40
C PHE A 25 -1.07 4.39 -9.40
N THR A 26 0.15 4.20 -8.90
CA THR A 26 0.77 5.17 -7.98
C THR A 26 1.04 6.53 -8.63
N THR A 27 1.35 6.56 -9.94
CA THR A 27 1.50 7.82 -10.68
C THR A 27 0.16 8.51 -10.95
N ILE A 28 -0.90 7.75 -11.27
CA ILE A 28 -2.26 8.29 -11.40
C ILE A 28 -2.73 8.88 -10.06
N ASP A 29 -2.60 8.12 -8.98
CA ASP A 29 -2.98 8.57 -7.64
C ASP A 29 -2.24 9.86 -7.28
N ARG A 30 -0.92 9.91 -7.50
CA ARG A 30 -0.11 11.10 -7.22
C ARG A 30 -0.58 12.34 -7.99
N PHE A 31 -0.96 12.18 -9.26
CA PHE A 31 -1.46 13.29 -10.07
C PHE A 31 -2.82 13.79 -9.58
N GLU A 32 -3.73 12.88 -9.24
CA GLU A 32 -5.05 13.24 -8.69
C GLU A 32 -4.92 13.97 -7.36
N TRP A 33 -4.07 13.47 -6.46
CA TRP A 33 -3.76 14.13 -5.18
C TRP A 33 -3.18 15.53 -5.37
N GLN A 34 -2.25 15.70 -6.33
CA GLN A 34 -1.67 17.03 -6.63
C GLN A 34 -2.71 17.99 -7.20
N ALA A 35 -3.53 17.57 -8.15
CA ALA A 35 -4.56 18.42 -8.74
C ALA A 35 -5.62 18.87 -7.73
N VAL A 36 -6.02 17.96 -6.82
CA VAL A 36 -6.96 18.30 -5.73
C VAL A 36 -6.33 19.28 -4.75
N ASP A 37 -5.08 19.06 -4.35
CA ASP A 37 -4.38 19.95 -3.43
C ASP A 37 -4.19 21.35 -4.02
N GLU A 38 -3.81 21.46 -5.30
CA GLU A 38 -3.71 22.74 -6.00
C GLU A 38 -5.06 23.48 -6.04
N ILE A 39 -6.17 22.80 -6.35
CA ILE A 39 -7.51 23.41 -6.35
C ILE A 39 -7.91 23.90 -4.95
N LEU A 40 -7.57 23.13 -3.91
CA LEU A 40 -7.81 23.52 -2.52
C LEU A 40 -6.96 24.72 -2.12
N GLN A 41 -5.68 24.74 -2.49
CA GLN A 41 -4.80 25.89 -2.27
C GLN A 41 -5.32 27.14 -2.98
N MET A 42 -5.81 27.03 -4.23
CA MET A 42 -6.43 28.15 -4.96
C MET A 42 -7.69 28.69 -4.24
N ARG A 43 -8.49 27.79 -3.64
CA ARG A 43 -9.66 28.17 -2.85
C ARG A 43 -9.25 28.88 -1.55
N ASP A 44 -8.27 28.33 -0.85
CA ASP A 44 -7.83 28.78 0.46
C ASP A 44 -7.03 30.10 0.38
N GLN A 45 -6.27 30.30 -0.71
CA GLN A 45 -5.67 31.58 -1.09
C GLN A 45 -6.68 32.62 -1.59
N GLN A 46 -7.96 32.25 -1.71
CA GLN A 46 -9.05 33.13 -2.10
C GLN A 46 -8.84 33.82 -3.46
N LEU A 47 -8.17 33.17 -4.42
CA LEU A 47 -7.93 33.72 -5.77
C LEU A 47 -9.22 34.17 -6.47
N HIS A 48 -10.33 33.48 -6.19
CA HIS A 48 -11.66 33.87 -6.68
C HIS A 48 -12.06 35.29 -6.25
N ARG A 49 -11.66 35.75 -5.05
CA ARG A 49 -11.94 37.11 -4.56
C ARG A 49 -11.08 38.15 -5.27
N GLU A 50 -9.82 37.83 -5.53
CA GLU A 50 -8.90 38.68 -6.30
C GLU A 50 -9.40 38.89 -7.74
N ALA A 51 -9.96 37.83 -8.34
CA ALA A 51 -10.60 37.87 -9.65
C ALA A 51 -12.03 38.48 -9.63
N GLY A 52 -12.54 38.94 -8.47
CA GLY A 52 -13.83 39.63 -8.35
C GLY A 52 -15.06 38.73 -8.21
N TYR A 53 -14.89 37.42 -8.01
CA TYR A 53 -15.99 36.46 -7.84
C TYR A 53 -16.38 36.28 -6.37
N LYS A 54 -17.69 36.21 -6.11
CA LYS A 54 -18.25 36.05 -4.76
C LYS A 54 -18.10 34.65 -4.18
N THR A 55 -18.00 33.63 -5.03
CA THR A 55 -17.85 32.22 -4.62
C THR A 55 -16.83 31.52 -5.50
N PHE A 56 -16.08 30.57 -4.93
CA PHE A 56 -15.09 29.79 -5.65
C PHE A 56 -15.70 28.99 -6.81
N GLU A 57 -16.91 28.44 -6.61
CA GLU A 57 -17.63 27.70 -7.65
C GLU A 57 -17.89 28.56 -8.90
N LYS A 58 -18.29 29.83 -8.71
CA LYS A 58 -18.52 30.74 -9.84
C LYS A 58 -17.23 31.06 -10.60
N TYR A 59 -16.14 31.21 -9.87
CA TYR A 59 -14.81 31.38 -10.44
C TYR A 59 -14.38 30.15 -11.25
N CYS A 60 -14.55 28.94 -10.72
CA CYS A 60 -14.27 27.72 -11.48
C CYS A 60 -15.17 27.59 -12.71
N GLN A 61 -16.46 27.91 -12.62
CA GLN A 61 -17.37 27.89 -13.76
C GLN A 61 -16.99 28.93 -14.82
N SER A 62 -16.58 30.14 -14.44
CA SER A 62 -16.13 31.15 -15.40
C SER A 62 -14.82 30.78 -16.08
N GLU A 63 -13.86 30.23 -15.34
CA GLU A 63 -12.61 29.71 -15.90
C GLU A 63 -12.92 28.57 -16.87
N LEU A 64 -13.73 27.59 -16.47
CA LEU A 64 -14.15 26.50 -17.34
C LEU A 64 -14.85 27.02 -18.61
N LEU A 65 -15.70 28.03 -18.50
CA LEU A 65 -16.36 28.65 -19.66
C LEU A 65 -15.38 29.37 -20.58
N ALA A 66 -14.35 30.03 -20.05
CA ALA A 66 -13.28 30.63 -20.85
C ALA A 66 -12.56 29.59 -21.72
N TRP A 67 -12.47 28.34 -21.24
CA TRP A 67 -11.92 27.19 -21.96
C TRP A 67 -12.96 26.42 -22.82
N GLY A 68 -14.16 26.96 -23.01
CA GLY A 68 -15.23 26.37 -23.83
C GLY A 68 -16.20 25.45 -23.06
N GLY A 69 -16.14 25.48 -21.73
CA GLY A 69 -17.02 24.78 -20.80
C GLY A 69 -16.81 23.27 -20.76
N TYR A 70 -17.62 22.61 -19.93
CA TYR A 70 -17.59 21.15 -19.77
C TYR A 70 -17.66 20.40 -21.10
N ARG A 71 -18.48 20.88 -22.05
CA ARG A 71 -18.63 20.25 -23.37
C ARG A 71 -17.30 20.16 -24.13
N ARG A 72 -16.49 21.23 -24.12
CA ARG A 72 -15.20 21.25 -24.83
C ARG A 72 -14.17 20.35 -24.13
N ILE A 73 -14.18 20.32 -22.80
CA ILE A 73 -13.30 19.45 -22.01
C ILE A 73 -13.66 17.98 -22.24
N THR A 74 -14.93 17.60 -22.19
CA THR A 74 -15.38 16.23 -22.48
C THR A 74 -15.00 15.77 -23.88
N GLN A 75 -15.04 16.69 -24.85
CA GLN A 75 -14.58 16.45 -26.22
C GLN A 75 -13.07 16.15 -26.28
N LEU A 76 -12.25 16.96 -25.63
CA LEU A 76 -10.79 16.76 -25.58
C LEU A 76 -10.42 15.48 -24.83
N LEU A 77 -11.07 15.21 -23.70
CA LEU A 77 -10.90 13.95 -22.95
C LEU A 77 -11.32 12.74 -23.77
N GLY A 78 -12.42 12.84 -24.52
CA GLY A 78 -12.83 11.80 -25.46
C GLY A 78 -11.79 11.55 -26.53
N ALA A 79 -11.25 12.60 -27.14
CA ALA A 79 -10.20 12.47 -28.15
C ALA A 79 -8.93 11.82 -27.59
N LYS A 80 -8.52 12.21 -26.39
CA LYS A 80 -7.39 11.57 -25.69
C LYS A 80 -7.66 10.08 -25.47
N LYS A 81 -8.86 9.70 -25.01
CA LYS A 81 -9.24 8.29 -24.85
C LYS A 81 -9.10 7.51 -26.16
N VAL A 82 -9.52 8.08 -27.29
CA VAL A 82 -9.34 7.43 -28.62
C VAL A 82 -7.86 7.18 -28.89
N ILE A 83 -7.01 8.19 -28.71
CA ILE A 83 -5.56 8.09 -28.93
C ILE A 83 -4.95 7.01 -28.02
N ASP A 84 -5.24 7.07 -26.72
CA ASP A 84 -4.72 6.13 -25.73
C ASP A 84 -5.15 4.68 -26.04
N THR A 85 -6.40 4.46 -26.47
CA THR A 85 -6.89 3.12 -26.83
C THR A 85 -6.29 2.56 -28.12
N VAL A 86 -5.88 3.43 -29.03
CA VAL A 86 -5.28 3.06 -30.32
C VAL A 86 -3.78 2.77 -30.16
N GLY A 87 -3.10 3.40 -29.20
CA GLY A 87 -1.68 3.19 -28.92
C GLY A 87 -0.79 3.84 -29.98
N GLU A 88 0.12 3.06 -30.58
CA GLU A 88 1.11 3.54 -31.56
C GLU A 88 0.48 4.18 -32.81
N LEU A 89 -0.67 3.68 -33.25
CA LEU A 89 -1.42 4.26 -34.37
C LEU A 89 -2.12 5.59 -34.00
N GLY A 90 -2.04 6.01 -32.74
CA GLY A 90 -2.58 7.28 -32.24
C GLY A 90 -1.82 8.50 -32.76
N GLU A 91 -0.57 8.34 -33.21
CA GLU A 91 0.25 9.43 -33.76
C GLU A 91 -0.35 10.06 -35.03
N TYR A 92 -1.17 9.32 -35.76
CA TYR A 92 -1.86 9.80 -36.96
C TYR A 92 -3.08 10.68 -36.64
N ILE A 93 -3.54 10.70 -35.38
CA ILE A 93 -4.67 11.50 -34.91
C ILE A 93 -4.13 12.76 -34.22
N LYS A 94 -4.07 13.86 -34.97
CA LYS A 94 -3.45 15.12 -34.49
C LYS A 94 -4.43 16.03 -33.75
N ASN A 95 -5.72 15.96 -34.10
CA ASN A 95 -6.73 16.88 -33.62
C ASN A 95 -7.97 16.16 -33.08
N GLU A 96 -8.64 16.78 -32.11
CA GLU A 96 -9.90 16.30 -31.55
C GLU A 96 -10.98 16.06 -32.62
N ARG A 97 -11.00 16.86 -33.69
CA ARG A 97 -11.92 16.67 -34.82
C ARG A 97 -11.72 15.34 -35.55
N GLN A 98 -10.47 14.89 -35.71
CA GLN A 98 -10.16 13.59 -36.33
C GLN A 98 -10.56 12.43 -35.43
N ALA A 99 -10.50 12.61 -34.11
CA ALA A 99 -10.90 11.58 -33.13
C ALA A 99 -12.42 11.45 -32.97
N ARG A 100 -13.20 12.50 -33.28
CA ARG A 100 -14.66 12.53 -33.06
C ARG A 100 -15.43 11.35 -33.70
N PRO A 101 -15.20 11.00 -34.99
CA PRO A 101 -15.92 9.89 -35.61
C PRO A 101 -15.62 8.55 -34.95
N LEU A 102 -14.42 8.42 -34.36
CA LEU A 102 -13.89 7.21 -33.75
C LEU A 102 -14.33 7.00 -32.30
N LEU A 103 -14.84 8.03 -31.62
CA LEU A 103 -15.29 7.97 -30.21
C LEU A 103 -16.27 6.81 -29.91
N ARG A 104 -17.08 6.41 -30.89
CA ARG A 104 -18.05 5.33 -30.72
C ARG A 104 -17.39 3.95 -30.63
N LEU A 105 -16.24 3.81 -31.29
CA LEU A 105 -15.46 2.58 -31.36
C LEU A 105 -14.52 2.41 -30.17
N VAL A 106 -14.43 3.38 -29.26
CA VAL A 106 -13.61 3.29 -28.03
C VAL A 106 -14.02 2.10 -27.15
N LYS A 107 -15.29 1.67 -27.20
CA LYS A 107 -15.77 0.47 -26.50
C LYS A 107 -15.35 -0.85 -27.17
N GLU A 108 -14.90 -0.78 -28.41
CA GLU A 108 -14.50 -1.92 -29.25
C GLU A 108 -13.08 -1.66 -29.80
N PRO A 109 -12.03 -1.80 -28.96
CA PRO A 109 -10.68 -1.32 -29.28
C PRO A 109 -10.08 -1.97 -30.53
N ASP A 110 -10.44 -3.22 -30.82
CA ASP A 110 -9.95 -3.94 -32.02
C ASP A 110 -10.48 -3.29 -33.31
N LYS A 111 -11.79 -3.01 -33.35
CA LYS A 111 -12.44 -2.32 -34.48
C LYS A 111 -11.97 -0.88 -34.64
N LEU A 112 -11.62 -0.25 -33.52
CA LEU A 112 -11.04 1.09 -33.54
C LEU A 112 -9.65 1.09 -34.19
N LYS A 113 -8.79 0.13 -33.84
CA LYS A 113 -7.46 -0.03 -34.45
C LYS A 113 -7.57 -0.36 -35.94
N GLU A 114 -8.49 -1.24 -36.32
CA GLU A 114 -8.79 -1.55 -37.73
C GLU A 114 -9.25 -0.32 -38.50
N ALA A 115 -10.15 0.48 -37.95
CA ALA A 115 -10.62 1.71 -38.58
C ALA A 115 -9.49 2.74 -38.79
N VAL A 116 -8.58 2.88 -37.82
CA VAL A 116 -7.41 3.75 -37.95
C VAL A 116 -6.42 3.20 -38.98
N ALA A 117 -6.15 1.89 -38.97
CA ALA A 117 -5.27 1.25 -39.94
C ALA A 117 -5.78 1.40 -41.39
N ILE A 118 -7.09 1.20 -41.61
CA ILE A 118 -7.73 1.40 -42.92
C ILE A 118 -7.58 2.86 -43.37
N ALA A 119 -7.82 3.82 -42.48
CA ALA A 119 -7.69 5.24 -42.81
C ALA A 119 -6.24 5.63 -43.17
N VAL A 120 -5.25 5.10 -42.46
CA VAL A 120 -3.82 5.34 -42.71
C VAL A 120 -3.33 4.64 -43.98
N GLN A 121 -3.86 3.45 -44.28
CA GLN A 121 -3.55 2.71 -45.50
C GLN A 121 -4.11 3.38 -46.75
N GLU A 122 -5.31 3.97 -46.65
CA GLU A 122 -5.95 4.71 -47.75
C GLU A 122 -5.31 6.09 -47.93
N ASN A 123 -4.97 6.78 -46.83
CA ASN A 123 -4.31 8.08 -46.86
C ASN A 123 -3.21 8.16 -45.77
N PRO A 124 -1.94 8.42 -46.14
CA PRO A 124 -0.84 8.50 -45.16
C PRO A 124 -0.91 9.71 -44.21
N SER A 125 -1.77 10.70 -44.52
CA SER A 125 -2.14 11.79 -43.60
C SER A 125 -3.68 11.91 -43.54
N PRO A 126 -4.35 11.04 -42.77
CA PRO A 126 -5.81 10.91 -42.78
C PRO A 126 -6.51 12.17 -42.23
N SER A 127 -7.56 12.61 -42.93
CA SER A 127 -8.41 13.73 -42.54
C SER A 127 -9.64 13.28 -41.73
N GLU A 128 -10.45 14.22 -41.23
CA GLU A 128 -11.68 13.90 -40.47
C GLU A 128 -12.66 13.02 -41.27
N SER A 129 -12.80 13.26 -42.58
CA SER A 129 -13.67 12.46 -43.45
C SER A 129 -13.15 11.05 -43.65
N ASP A 130 -11.84 10.86 -43.69
CA ASP A 130 -11.22 9.56 -43.94
C ASP A 130 -11.42 8.64 -42.73
N PHE A 131 -11.24 9.17 -41.52
CA PHE A 131 -11.57 8.45 -40.29
C PHE A 131 -13.06 8.16 -40.15
N ALA A 132 -13.93 9.07 -40.57
CA ALA A 132 -15.38 8.82 -40.57
C ALA A 132 -15.78 7.72 -41.57
N ALA A 133 -15.19 7.72 -42.77
CA ALA A 133 -15.42 6.70 -43.79
C ALA A 133 -14.91 5.32 -43.33
N ALA A 134 -13.71 5.26 -42.76
CA ALA A 134 -13.14 4.03 -42.22
C ALA A 134 -13.95 3.49 -41.03
N ALA A 135 -14.37 4.37 -40.10
CA ALA A 135 -15.25 3.99 -39.01
C ALA A 135 -16.58 3.41 -39.50
N GLN A 136 -17.13 3.97 -40.58
CA GLN A 136 -18.38 3.50 -41.18
C GLN A 136 -18.23 2.21 -41.99
N LYS A 137 -17.04 1.90 -42.51
CA LYS A 137 -16.72 0.60 -43.12
C LYS A 137 -16.67 -0.50 -42.07
N VAL A 138 -16.05 -0.23 -40.91
CA VAL A 138 -15.91 -1.22 -39.83
C VAL A 138 -17.21 -1.41 -39.05
N VAL A 139 -17.94 -0.32 -38.79
CA VAL A 139 -19.26 -0.36 -38.14
C VAL A 139 -20.23 0.55 -38.89
N PRO A 140 -21.02 0.02 -39.84
CA PRO A 140 -21.97 0.81 -40.60
C PRO A 140 -23.06 1.37 -39.68
N GLN A 141 -23.30 2.68 -39.79
CA GLN A 141 -24.38 3.32 -39.06
C GLN A 141 -25.73 2.85 -39.61
N LEU A 142 -26.52 2.19 -38.77
CA LEU A 142 -27.94 2.04 -39.04
C LEU A 142 -28.56 3.44 -39.15
N PRO A 143 -29.28 3.76 -40.25
CA PRO A 143 -29.89 5.07 -40.39
C PRO A 143 -30.81 5.29 -39.21
N ARG A 144 -30.64 6.41 -38.49
CA ARG A 144 -31.60 6.87 -37.49
C ARG A 144 -32.97 6.89 -38.18
N LYS A 145 -33.87 6.00 -37.78
CA LYS A 145 -35.28 6.04 -38.20
C LYS A 145 -35.80 7.40 -37.74
N LYS A 146 -35.86 8.37 -38.66
CA LYS A 146 -36.68 9.56 -38.46
C LYS A 146 -38.09 9.03 -38.25
N ALA A 147 -38.75 9.45 -37.16
CA ALA A 147 -40.16 9.14 -36.96
C ALA A 147 -40.93 9.49 -38.25
N PRO A 148 -41.84 8.62 -38.73
CA PRO A 148 -42.52 8.84 -39.99
C PRO A 148 -43.32 10.14 -39.90
N VAL A 149 -42.97 11.11 -40.74
CA VAL A 149 -43.83 12.25 -41.05
C VAL A 149 -45.05 11.66 -41.72
N GLN A 150 -46.19 11.66 -41.02
CA GLN A 150 -47.46 11.26 -41.61
C GLN A 150 -47.83 12.30 -42.68
N GLU A 151 -47.76 11.90 -43.95
CA GLU A 151 -48.44 12.61 -45.01
C GLU A 151 -49.96 12.48 -44.79
N PRO A 152 -50.72 13.58 -44.86
CA PRO A 152 -52.17 13.51 -44.66
C PRO A 152 -52.82 12.83 -45.87
N LEU A 153 -53.22 11.57 -45.72
CA LEU A 153 -54.16 10.92 -46.63
C LEU A 153 -55.52 11.62 -46.51
N VAL A 154 -55.92 12.28 -47.60
CA VAL A 154 -57.28 12.79 -47.81
C VAL A 154 -58.22 11.60 -48.07
N PRO A 155 -59.21 11.32 -47.20
CA PRO A 155 -60.19 10.27 -47.46
C PRO A 155 -61.26 10.75 -48.46
N LYS A 156 -61.59 9.87 -49.43
CA LYS A 156 -62.71 10.00 -50.37
C LYS A 156 -64.02 10.29 -49.65
N ILE A 157 -64.69 11.37 -50.05
CA ILE A 157 -66.04 11.76 -49.61
C ILE A 157 -67.04 10.75 -50.18
N GLN A 158 -67.74 10.04 -49.30
CA GLN A 158 -69.02 9.38 -49.61
C GLN A 158 -70.13 10.44 -49.51
N GLU A 159 -71.06 10.42 -50.46
CA GLU A 159 -72.19 11.35 -50.56
C GLU A 159 -73.05 11.34 -49.27
N PRO A 160 -73.39 12.51 -48.69
CA PRO A 160 -74.16 12.57 -47.46
C PRO A 160 -75.66 12.37 -47.71
N MET A 161 -76.25 11.41 -46.99
CA MET A 161 -77.67 11.42 -46.65
C MET A 161 -77.98 12.73 -45.92
N VAL A 162 -78.94 13.49 -46.44
CA VAL A 162 -79.45 14.75 -45.86
C VAL A 162 -79.86 14.53 -44.41
N PRO A 163 -79.18 15.14 -43.41
CA PRO A 163 -79.64 15.14 -42.03
C PRO A 163 -80.82 16.10 -41.87
N GLU A 164 -81.79 15.73 -41.03
CA GLU A 164 -82.83 16.62 -40.54
C GLU A 164 -82.17 17.89 -39.95
N SER A 165 -82.50 19.05 -40.51
CA SER A 165 -81.88 20.33 -40.17
C SER A 165 -82.20 20.70 -38.71
N ALA A 166 -81.21 20.61 -37.83
CA ALA A 166 -81.36 20.92 -36.41
C ALA A 166 -81.48 22.44 -36.21
N THR A 167 -82.54 22.87 -35.51
CA THR A 167 -82.74 24.26 -35.11
C THR A 167 -82.01 24.54 -33.79
N VAL A 168 -81.26 25.64 -33.75
CA VAL A 168 -80.37 26.01 -32.64
C VAL A 168 -80.56 27.48 -32.30
N THR A 169 -80.45 27.81 -31.00
CA THR A 169 -80.51 29.18 -30.50
C THR A 169 -79.12 29.63 -30.04
N VAL A 170 -78.73 30.87 -30.36
CA VAL A 170 -77.49 31.47 -29.84
C VAL A 170 -77.71 31.92 -28.38
N THR A 171 -77.09 31.23 -27.43
CA THR A 171 -77.27 31.44 -25.98
C THR A 171 -76.22 32.36 -25.36
N SER A 172 -75.14 32.65 -26.07
CA SER A 172 -74.06 33.49 -25.57
C SER A 172 -74.44 34.98 -25.54
N PRO A 173 -74.43 35.65 -24.38
CA PRO A 173 -74.80 37.06 -24.26
C PRO A 173 -73.79 38.03 -24.88
N THR A 174 -72.58 37.53 -25.19
CA THR A 174 -71.52 38.30 -25.85
C THR A 174 -71.58 38.24 -27.37
N HIS A 175 -72.43 37.38 -27.93
CA HIS A 175 -72.61 37.27 -29.39
C HIS A 175 -73.62 38.31 -29.88
N HIS A 176 -73.36 38.95 -31.03
CA HIS A 176 -74.23 40.02 -31.57
C HIS A 176 -75.63 39.52 -31.94
N ARG A 177 -75.77 38.21 -32.19
CA ARG A 177 -77.05 37.52 -32.47
C ARG A 177 -77.64 36.78 -31.26
N HIS A 178 -77.32 37.22 -30.04
CA HIS A 178 -77.85 36.58 -28.83
C HIS A 178 -79.39 36.49 -28.85
N GLY A 179 -79.92 35.29 -28.62
CA GLY A 179 -81.36 35.01 -28.63
C GLY A 179 -81.97 34.74 -30.00
N GLU A 180 -81.20 34.83 -31.09
CA GLU A 180 -81.69 34.49 -32.43
C GLU A 180 -81.71 32.97 -32.66
N LEU A 181 -82.72 32.54 -33.42
CA LEU A 181 -82.87 31.16 -33.90
C LEU A 181 -82.21 31.02 -35.26
N GLY A 182 -81.47 29.93 -35.45
CA GLY A 182 -80.88 29.54 -36.72
C GLY A 182 -80.94 28.04 -36.94
N THR A 183 -80.61 27.62 -38.16
CA THR A 183 -80.67 26.24 -38.61
C THR A 183 -79.29 25.78 -39.06
N ILE A 184 -78.86 24.61 -38.61
CA ILE A 184 -77.61 24.00 -39.06
C ILE A 184 -77.91 23.14 -40.27
N GLU A 185 -77.46 23.59 -41.43
CA GLU A 185 -77.69 22.91 -42.72
C GLU A 185 -76.45 22.16 -43.23
N ALA A 186 -75.27 22.46 -42.67
CA ALA A 186 -73.98 21.98 -43.17
C ALA A 186 -73.18 21.28 -42.07
N ASP A 187 -72.31 20.37 -42.50
CA ASP A 187 -71.38 19.69 -41.61
C ASP A 187 -70.44 20.71 -40.93
N PRO A 188 -70.15 20.54 -39.62
CA PRO A 188 -69.34 21.47 -38.87
C PRO A 188 -67.89 21.50 -39.43
N PRO A 189 -67.30 22.69 -39.64
CA PRO A 189 -65.93 22.80 -40.16
C PRO A 189 -64.87 22.34 -39.16
N ASN A 190 -65.16 22.37 -37.86
CA ASN A 190 -64.33 21.80 -36.81
C ASN A 190 -65.18 21.36 -35.61
N HIS A 191 -64.57 20.78 -34.58
CA HIS A 191 -65.29 20.21 -33.43
C HIS A 191 -65.75 21.24 -32.38
N TRP A 192 -65.43 22.52 -32.57
CA TRP A 192 -65.81 23.59 -31.65
C TRP A 192 -66.72 24.64 -32.30
N GLN A 193 -67.02 24.52 -33.60
CA GLN A 193 -67.75 25.52 -34.37
C GLN A 193 -68.74 24.89 -35.34
N GLN A 194 -69.85 25.59 -35.58
CA GLN A 194 -70.91 25.20 -36.49
C GLN A 194 -71.28 26.36 -37.41
N ILE A 195 -71.72 26.02 -38.62
CA ILE A 195 -72.26 27.01 -39.57
C ILE A 195 -73.77 27.07 -39.34
N VAL A 196 -74.24 28.21 -38.86
CA VAL A 196 -75.65 28.46 -38.56
C VAL A 196 -76.21 29.40 -39.62
N THR A 197 -77.29 28.97 -40.28
CA THR A 197 -78.07 29.81 -41.20
C THR A 197 -79.20 30.49 -40.41
N PHE A 198 -79.23 31.82 -40.37
CA PHE A 198 -80.26 32.60 -39.66
C PHE A 198 -81.45 32.96 -40.57
N ALA A 199 -82.53 33.47 -39.98
CA ALA A 199 -83.78 33.80 -40.70
C ALA A 199 -83.63 34.90 -41.76
N ASP A 200 -82.58 35.73 -41.66
CA ASP A 200 -82.19 36.74 -42.65
C ASP A 200 -81.47 36.14 -43.87
N GLY A 201 -81.24 34.82 -43.88
CA GLY A 201 -80.50 34.10 -44.91
C GLY A 201 -78.98 34.16 -44.76
N SER A 202 -78.46 34.82 -43.73
CA SER A 202 -77.03 34.88 -43.45
C SER A 202 -76.51 33.56 -42.87
N LYS A 203 -75.29 33.17 -43.25
CA LYS A 203 -74.59 31.99 -42.73
C LYS A 203 -73.39 32.44 -41.94
N GLU A 204 -73.39 32.21 -40.62
CA GLU A 204 -72.27 32.58 -39.76
C GLU A 204 -71.66 31.35 -39.08
N LEU A 205 -70.38 31.47 -38.77
CA LEU A 205 -69.63 30.47 -38.02
C LEU A 205 -69.74 30.80 -36.54
N VAL A 206 -70.50 30.01 -35.79
CA VAL A 206 -70.75 30.22 -34.36
C VAL A 206 -70.03 29.13 -33.56
N ASN A 207 -69.43 29.46 -32.41
CA ASN A 207 -68.83 28.43 -31.56
C ASN A 207 -69.93 27.57 -30.91
N ASN A 208 -69.65 26.29 -30.77
CA ASN A 208 -70.53 25.32 -30.13
C ASN A 208 -70.83 25.67 -28.66
N ALA A 209 -69.91 26.39 -27.99
CA ALA A 209 -70.12 26.90 -26.64
C ALA A 209 -71.14 28.05 -26.56
N ASP A 210 -71.37 28.74 -27.68
CA ASP A 210 -72.27 29.88 -27.78
C ASP A 210 -73.69 29.47 -28.23
N LEU A 211 -73.89 28.19 -28.51
CA LEU A 211 -75.13 27.57 -28.99
C LEU A 211 -75.79 26.74 -27.88
N ASP A 212 -77.09 26.47 -27.99
CA ASP A 212 -77.77 25.57 -27.04
C ASP A 212 -77.18 24.14 -27.09
N ALA A 213 -76.55 23.74 -25.99
CA ALA A 213 -75.76 22.51 -25.87
C ALA A 213 -76.54 21.21 -26.13
N LYS A 214 -77.89 21.24 -26.10
CA LYS A 214 -78.72 20.07 -26.43
C LYS A 214 -78.86 19.82 -27.94
N SER A 215 -78.76 20.86 -28.76
CA SER A 215 -79.01 20.77 -30.21
C SER A 215 -77.72 20.63 -31.02
N VAL A 216 -76.55 20.86 -30.40
CA VAL A 216 -75.24 20.65 -30.99
C VAL A 216 -74.87 19.16 -30.84
N PRO A 217 -74.82 18.34 -31.91
CA PRO A 217 -74.31 16.99 -31.80
C PRO A 217 -72.83 17.03 -31.42
N PHE A 218 -72.52 16.76 -30.15
CA PHE A 218 -71.13 16.54 -29.74
C PHE A 218 -70.56 15.37 -30.55
N PRO A 219 -69.40 15.52 -31.20
CA PRO A 219 -68.76 14.39 -31.84
C PRO A 219 -68.47 13.35 -30.76
N ARG A 220 -69.15 12.19 -30.86
CA ARG A 220 -68.87 11.02 -30.03
C ARG A 220 -67.36 10.78 -30.04
N GLU A 221 -66.80 10.49 -28.86
CA GLU A 221 -65.39 10.13 -28.70
C GLU A 221 -64.92 9.27 -29.87
N ARG A 222 -63.81 9.66 -30.50
CA ARG A 222 -63.25 8.95 -31.64
C ARG A 222 -63.18 7.47 -31.27
N LYS A 223 -64.03 6.64 -31.89
CA LYS A 223 -63.90 5.19 -31.80
C LYS A 223 -62.61 4.83 -32.51
N LEU A 224 -61.53 4.78 -31.73
CA LEU A 224 -60.23 4.32 -32.19
C LEU A 224 -60.42 2.93 -32.80
N PRO A 225 -59.87 2.67 -33.99
CA PRO A 225 -59.88 1.32 -34.56
C PRO A 225 -59.31 0.31 -33.55
N PRO A 226 -59.83 -0.92 -33.50
CA PRO A 226 -59.46 -1.91 -32.49
C PRO A 226 -57.94 -2.19 -32.45
N GLU A 227 -57.28 -2.14 -33.61
CA GLU A 227 -55.83 -2.29 -33.74
C GLU A 227 -55.03 -1.30 -32.87
N TYR A 228 -55.48 -0.05 -32.77
CA TYR A 228 -54.81 0.94 -31.93
C TYR A 228 -55.06 0.68 -30.45
N SER A 229 -56.24 0.18 -30.09
CA SER A 229 -56.53 -0.17 -28.69
C SER A 229 -55.67 -1.33 -28.20
N GLU A 230 -55.43 -2.33 -29.05
CA GLU A 230 -54.54 -3.46 -28.78
C GLU A 230 -53.08 -3.01 -28.69
N ALA A 231 -52.61 -2.17 -29.61
CA ALA A 231 -51.25 -1.63 -29.57
C ALA A 231 -51.01 -0.79 -28.30
N ILE A 232 -51.98 0.02 -27.88
CA ILE A 232 -51.89 0.79 -26.63
C ILE A 232 -51.86 -0.14 -25.41
N ALA A 233 -52.65 -1.22 -25.41
CA ALA A 233 -52.66 -2.20 -24.33
C ALA A 233 -51.31 -2.94 -24.23
N GLN A 234 -50.73 -3.36 -25.37
CA GLN A 234 -49.42 -4.00 -25.41
C GLN A 234 -48.31 -3.08 -24.90
N ILE A 235 -48.29 -1.82 -25.33
CA ILE A 235 -47.30 -0.83 -24.85
C ILE A 235 -47.44 -0.61 -23.34
N LYS A 236 -48.67 -0.49 -22.83
CA LYS A 236 -48.91 -0.35 -21.39
C LYS A 236 -48.39 -1.55 -20.61
N GLN A 237 -48.61 -2.76 -21.11
CA GLN A 237 -48.13 -3.98 -20.48
C GLN A 237 -46.59 -4.05 -20.47
N GLN A 238 -45.94 -3.70 -21.58
CA GLN A 238 -44.48 -3.64 -21.66
C GLN A 238 -43.91 -2.63 -20.65
N HIS A 239 -44.46 -1.42 -20.59
CA HIS A 239 -44.03 -0.42 -19.61
C HIS A 239 -44.23 -0.88 -18.16
N GLN A 240 -45.32 -1.59 -17.85
CA GLN A 240 -45.52 -2.14 -16.51
C GLN A 240 -44.43 -3.16 -16.15
N GLN A 241 -44.10 -4.05 -17.07
CA GLN A 241 -43.02 -5.04 -16.87
C GLN A 241 -41.65 -4.37 -16.70
N GLU A 242 -41.38 -3.30 -17.46
CA GLU A 242 -40.13 -2.54 -17.32
C GLU A 242 -40.04 -1.82 -15.97
N LEU A 243 -41.14 -1.25 -15.48
CA LEU A 243 -41.18 -0.62 -14.15
C LEU A 243 -40.93 -1.66 -13.05
N GLU A 244 -41.60 -2.81 -13.11
CA GLU A 244 -41.40 -3.89 -12.13
C GLU A 244 -39.94 -4.38 -12.13
N ARG A 245 -39.33 -4.51 -13.31
CA ARG A 245 -37.92 -4.88 -13.43
C ARG A 245 -37.00 -3.81 -12.81
N LEU A 246 -37.22 -2.54 -13.13
CA LEU A 246 -36.42 -1.44 -12.59
C LEU A 246 -36.57 -1.32 -11.07
N GLU A 247 -37.76 -1.53 -10.54
CA GLU A 247 -38.00 -1.56 -9.09
C GLU A 247 -37.26 -2.71 -8.42
N GLN A 248 -37.22 -3.90 -9.03
CA GLN A 248 -36.43 -5.03 -8.53
C GLN A 248 -34.94 -4.73 -8.57
N ASP A 249 -34.43 -4.20 -9.69
CA ASP A 249 -33.02 -3.83 -9.84
C ASP A 249 -32.61 -2.76 -8.81
N LEU A 250 -33.47 -1.76 -8.56
CA LEU A 250 -33.24 -0.75 -7.52
C LEU A 250 -33.24 -1.34 -6.11
N ARG A 251 -34.16 -2.27 -5.79
CA ARG A 251 -34.16 -2.95 -4.49
C ARG A 251 -32.88 -3.75 -4.27
N VAL A 252 -32.45 -4.50 -5.28
CA VAL A 252 -31.20 -5.26 -5.22
C VAL A 252 -30.01 -4.31 -5.07
N GLY A 253 -29.95 -3.24 -5.86
CA GLY A 253 -28.91 -2.21 -5.76
C GLY A 253 -28.79 -1.63 -4.35
N LEU A 254 -29.91 -1.19 -3.76
CA LEU A 254 -29.93 -0.65 -2.40
C LEU A 254 -29.50 -1.67 -1.34
N GLN A 255 -29.91 -2.94 -1.48
CA GLN A 255 -29.48 -3.99 -0.56
C GLN A 255 -27.97 -4.27 -0.68
N THR A 256 -27.42 -4.28 -1.90
CA THR A 256 -25.99 -4.49 -2.11
C THR A 256 -25.16 -3.32 -1.59
N GLU A 257 -25.60 -2.07 -1.77
CA GLU A 257 -24.93 -0.89 -1.21
C GLU A 257 -24.97 -0.89 0.33
N ALA A 258 -26.12 -1.26 0.92
CA ALA A 258 -26.26 -1.38 2.36
C ALA A 258 -25.35 -2.49 2.93
N ALA A 259 -25.25 -3.63 2.25
CA ALA A 259 -24.35 -4.72 2.62
C ALA A 259 -22.89 -4.30 2.51
N ALA A 260 -22.48 -3.65 1.42
CA ALA A 260 -21.11 -3.18 1.23
C ALA A 260 -20.69 -2.18 2.33
N ARG A 261 -21.55 -1.22 2.68
CA ARG A 261 -21.28 -0.29 3.79
C ARG A 261 -21.18 -0.98 5.14
N ALA A 262 -22.00 -2.01 5.38
CA ALA A 262 -21.93 -2.80 6.61
C ALA A 262 -20.62 -3.61 6.67
N GLU A 263 -20.18 -4.19 5.55
CA GLU A 263 -18.90 -4.90 5.44
C GLU A 263 -17.71 -3.96 5.67
N GLU A 264 -17.72 -2.77 5.08
CA GLU A 264 -16.69 -1.73 5.30
C GLU A 264 -16.58 -1.36 6.78
N GLN A 265 -17.71 -1.10 7.46
CA GLN A 265 -17.72 -0.81 8.90
C GLN A 265 -17.16 -1.97 9.74
N VAL A 266 -17.50 -3.22 9.39
CA VAL A 266 -16.98 -4.40 10.09
C VAL A 266 -15.48 -4.55 9.85
N GLN A 267 -15.00 -4.29 8.63
CA GLN A 267 -13.57 -4.34 8.31
C GLN A 267 -12.78 -3.26 9.06
N GLU A 268 -13.30 -2.03 9.14
CA GLU A 268 -12.71 -0.96 9.94
C GLU A 268 -12.62 -1.36 11.41
N GLN A 269 -13.70 -1.89 11.98
CA GLN A 269 -13.72 -2.38 13.36
C GLN A 269 -12.70 -3.50 13.59
N LEU A 270 -12.63 -4.50 12.70
CA LEU A 270 -11.65 -5.58 12.79
C LEU A 270 -10.22 -5.07 12.71
N SER A 271 -9.95 -4.12 11.81
CA SER A 271 -8.62 -3.51 11.68
C SER A 271 -8.21 -2.76 12.96
N SER A 272 -9.14 -2.00 13.56
CA SER A 272 -8.91 -1.27 14.81
C SER A 272 -8.66 -2.21 15.98
N LEU A 273 -9.43 -3.31 16.09
CA LEU A 273 -9.25 -4.33 17.11
C LEU A 273 -7.92 -5.07 16.95
N GLN A 274 -7.50 -5.34 15.71
CA GLN A 274 -6.22 -5.96 15.44
C GLN A 274 -5.05 -5.06 15.88
N GLN A 275 -5.12 -3.76 15.59
CA GLN A 275 -4.13 -2.78 16.05
C GLN A 275 -4.07 -2.71 17.58
N LEU A 276 -5.22 -2.64 18.26
CA LEU A 276 -5.28 -2.64 19.72
C LEU A 276 -4.70 -3.92 20.32
N PHE A 277 -4.98 -5.08 19.72
CA PHE A 277 -4.41 -6.35 20.16
C PHE A 277 -2.88 -6.40 19.99
N GLN A 278 -2.35 -5.86 18.89
CA GLN A 278 -0.91 -5.72 18.68
C GLN A 278 -0.27 -4.82 19.75
N GLN A 279 -0.86 -3.64 19.99
CA GLN A 279 -0.39 -2.72 21.04
C GLN A 279 -0.41 -3.37 22.42
N GLN A 280 -1.48 -4.09 22.76
CA GLN A 280 -1.57 -4.81 24.03
C GLN A 280 -0.49 -5.90 24.15
N LYS A 281 -0.19 -6.62 23.06
CA LYS A 281 0.87 -7.62 23.03
C LYS A 281 2.25 -6.99 23.25
N GLU A 282 2.54 -5.87 22.61
CA GLU A 282 3.79 -5.13 22.80
C GLU A 282 3.95 -4.64 24.24
N GLN A 283 2.89 -4.09 24.83
CA GLN A 283 2.89 -3.68 26.24
C GLN A 283 3.13 -4.86 27.18
N ASN A 284 2.51 -6.01 26.94
CA ASN A 284 2.74 -7.21 27.74
C ASN A 284 4.19 -7.71 27.62
N ILE A 285 4.78 -7.68 26.43
CA ILE A 285 6.20 -8.04 26.24
C ILE A 285 7.10 -7.09 27.04
N HIS A 286 6.86 -5.78 26.96
CA HIS A 286 7.64 -4.79 27.68
C HIS A 286 7.47 -4.91 29.21
N LEU A 287 6.26 -5.21 29.69
CA LEU A 287 6.03 -5.49 31.12
C LEU A 287 6.75 -6.75 31.56
N GLN A 288 6.75 -7.82 30.75
CA GLN A 288 7.48 -9.04 31.05
C GLN A 288 8.99 -8.79 31.17
N GLN A 289 9.57 -8.03 30.23
CA GLN A 289 10.97 -7.63 30.29
C GLN A 289 11.31 -6.88 31.58
N ARG A 290 10.46 -5.94 32.00
CA ARG A 290 10.65 -5.23 33.28
C ARG A 290 10.56 -6.15 34.50
N LEU A 291 9.68 -7.15 34.46
CA LEU A 291 9.61 -8.15 35.54
C LEU A 291 10.89 -8.98 35.60
N ASP A 292 11.38 -9.44 34.45
CA ASP A 292 12.62 -10.22 34.36
C ASP A 292 13.83 -9.41 34.85
N GLU A 293 13.90 -8.11 34.49
CA GLU A 293 14.91 -7.18 35.01
C GLU A 293 14.83 -7.01 36.53
N MET A 294 13.63 -6.83 37.08
CA MET A 294 13.41 -6.72 38.51
C MET A 294 13.77 -7.99 39.27
N GLU A 295 13.53 -9.16 38.68
CA GLU A 295 13.94 -10.45 39.26
C GLU A 295 15.47 -10.61 39.25
N ALA A 296 16.13 -10.24 38.16
CA ALA A 296 17.59 -10.24 38.08
C ALA A 296 18.23 -9.29 39.12
N LEU A 297 17.66 -8.10 39.30
CA LEU A 297 18.12 -7.15 40.33
C LEU A 297 17.96 -7.72 41.74
N LYS A 298 16.83 -8.37 42.05
CA LYS A 298 16.63 -9.04 43.35
C LYS A 298 17.64 -10.16 43.60
N GLN A 299 18.01 -10.92 42.56
CA GLN A 299 19.05 -11.95 42.67
C GLN A 299 20.41 -11.33 43.00
N LEU A 300 20.80 -10.25 42.31
CA LEU A 300 22.03 -9.53 42.59
C LEU A 300 22.05 -8.89 43.98
N GLU A 301 20.92 -8.42 44.48
CA GLU A 301 20.77 -7.93 45.85
C GLU A 301 21.01 -9.04 46.87
N PHE A 302 20.44 -10.24 46.65
CA PHE A 302 20.65 -11.41 47.50
C PHE A 302 22.11 -11.85 47.50
N GLU A 303 22.75 -11.93 46.34
CA GLU A 303 24.18 -12.26 46.23
C GLU A 303 25.05 -11.21 46.94
N ASN A 304 24.74 -9.92 46.79
CA ASN A 304 25.44 -8.86 47.51
C ASN A 304 25.28 -8.99 49.04
N GLN A 305 24.09 -9.33 49.52
CA GLN A 305 23.87 -9.58 50.95
C GLN A 305 24.69 -10.79 51.44
N GLN A 306 24.71 -11.88 50.67
CA GLN A 306 25.50 -13.06 50.98
C GLN A 306 27.00 -12.75 51.00
N LEU A 307 27.51 -11.98 50.04
CA LEU A 307 28.89 -11.53 49.99
C LEU A 307 29.24 -10.64 51.19
N LYS A 308 28.36 -9.71 51.57
CA LYS A 308 28.55 -8.87 52.78
C LYS A 308 28.63 -9.72 54.05
N GLN A 309 27.73 -10.69 54.22
CA GLN A 309 27.78 -11.62 55.34
C GLN A 309 29.10 -12.40 55.35
N ARG A 310 29.55 -12.89 54.19
CA ARG A 310 30.81 -13.64 54.08
C ARG A 310 32.03 -12.79 54.39
N ILE A 311 32.06 -11.54 53.92
CA ILE A 311 33.12 -10.59 54.25
C ILE A 311 33.15 -10.35 55.75
N GLN A 312 31.99 -10.14 56.38
CA GLN A 312 31.91 -9.91 57.82
C GLN A 312 32.34 -11.14 58.64
N GLU A 313 32.00 -12.35 58.21
CA GLU A 313 32.52 -13.59 58.80
C GLU A 313 34.05 -13.68 58.70
N LEU A 314 34.61 -13.33 57.53
CA LEU A 314 36.05 -13.33 57.31
C LEU A 314 36.75 -12.26 58.16
N GLU A 315 36.19 -11.05 58.26
CA GLU A 315 36.68 -9.98 59.12
C GLU A 315 36.68 -10.40 60.59
N ASN A 316 35.60 -11.02 61.07
CA ASN A 316 35.52 -11.58 62.41
C ASN A 316 36.55 -12.71 62.63
N ALA A 317 36.76 -13.59 61.64
CA ALA A 317 37.77 -14.64 61.71
C ALA A 317 39.19 -14.08 61.78
N VAL A 318 39.46 -12.97 61.09
CA VAL A 318 40.74 -12.24 61.15
C VAL A 318 40.91 -11.52 62.50
N GLN A 319 39.86 -10.91 63.05
CA GLN A 319 39.92 -10.26 64.38
C GLN A 319 40.12 -11.27 65.51
N THR A 320 39.40 -12.39 65.48
CA THR A 320 39.48 -13.43 66.51
C THR A 320 40.80 -14.21 66.49
N ARG A 321 41.45 -14.29 65.32
CA ARG A 321 42.77 -14.91 65.16
C ARG A 321 43.76 -13.89 64.60
N PRO A 322 44.36 -13.03 65.45
CA PRO A 322 45.35 -12.08 65.00
C PRO A 322 46.48 -12.80 64.26
N SER A 323 47.04 -12.15 63.24
CA SER A 323 47.99 -12.68 62.24
C SER A 323 49.17 -13.49 62.82
N GLN A 324 49.46 -13.31 64.10
CA GLN A 324 50.49 -13.99 64.89
C GLN A 324 50.21 -15.49 65.12
N GLU A 325 48.95 -15.95 65.13
CA GLU A 325 48.61 -17.37 65.25
C GLU A 325 48.69 -18.11 63.90
N TRP A 326 48.30 -17.44 62.81
CA TRP A 326 48.45 -17.95 61.44
C TRP A 326 49.93 -18.08 61.06
N GLY A 327 50.76 -17.10 61.41
CA GLY A 327 52.21 -17.13 61.21
C GLY A 327 52.95 -18.15 62.09
N ASN A 328 52.33 -18.67 63.16
CA ASN A 328 52.95 -19.68 64.00
C ASN A 328 52.55 -21.11 63.60
N THR A 329 51.35 -21.33 63.09
CA THR A 329 50.86 -22.69 62.78
C THR A 329 51.32 -23.17 61.41
N LEU A 330 51.08 -22.40 60.35
CA LEU A 330 51.48 -22.74 58.98
C LEU A 330 53.01 -22.80 58.84
N THR A 331 53.71 -21.80 59.34
CA THR A 331 55.16 -21.67 59.19
C THR A 331 55.92 -22.72 60.03
N LYS A 332 55.44 -23.05 61.24
CA LYS A 332 56.06 -24.12 62.05
C LYS A 332 55.77 -25.51 61.49
N GLN A 333 54.57 -25.76 60.96
CA GLN A 333 54.25 -27.06 60.34
C GLN A 333 55.02 -27.26 59.03
N ALA A 334 55.07 -26.24 58.17
CA ALA A 334 55.88 -26.26 56.96
C ALA A 334 57.37 -26.44 57.28
N ALA A 335 57.91 -25.68 58.25
CA ALA A 335 59.30 -25.83 58.68
C ALA A 335 59.60 -27.22 59.26
N LYS A 336 58.65 -27.84 59.98
CA LYS A 336 58.81 -29.19 60.55
C LYS A 336 58.77 -30.26 59.46
N ALA A 337 57.89 -30.13 58.46
CA ALA A 337 57.84 -31.02 57.31
C ALA A 337 59.14 -30.93 56.48
N LEU A 338 59.59 -29.71 56.18
CA LEU A 338 60.80 -29.45 55.41
C LEU A 338 62.05 -29.94 56.16
N ASN A 339 62.15 -29.74 57.47
CA ASN A 339 63.22 -30.34 58.27
C ASN A 339 63.20 -31.88 58.27
N LYS A 340 62.01 -32.48 58.22
CA LYS A 340 61.88 -33.95 58.17
C LYS A 340 62.35 -34.48 56.81
N GLU A 341 62.02 -33.78 55.72
CA GLU A 341 62.49 -34.10 54.37
C GLU A 341 63.99 -33.88 54.22
N VAL A 342 64.53 -32.76 54.69
CA VAL A 342 65.97 -32.48 54.70
C VAL A 342 66.71 -33.54 55.51
N LYS A 343 66.22 -33.91 56.70
CA LYS A 343 66.80 -35.01 57.49
C LYS A 343 66.73 -36.37 56.79
N ARG A 344 65.69 -36.63 56.00
CA ARG A 344 65.57 -37.86 55.19
C ARG A 344 66.54 -37.84 54.01
N CYS A 345 66.65 -36.71 53.32
CA CYS A 345 67.60 -36.49 52.23
C CYS A 345 69.04 -36.59 52.72
N LEU A 346 69.39 -35.98 53.85
CA LEU A 346 70.72 -36.09 54.43
C LEU A 346 71.05 -37.53 54.83
N ARG A 347 70.10 -38.28 55.39
CA ARG A 347 70.30 -39.72 55.68
C ARG A 347 70.46 -40.55 54.41
N GLN A 348 69.66 -40.32 53.37
CA GLN A 348 69.85 -40.96 52.07
C GLN A 348 71.17 -40.58 51.42
N ARG A 349 71.63 -39.34 51.60
CA ARG A 349 72.90 -38.85 51.06
C ARG A 349 74.08 -39.44 51.84
N GLN A 350 74.03 -39.48 53.17
CA GLN A 350 75.03 -40.15 54.01
C GLN A 350 75.11 -41.65 53.74
N GLY A 351 73.97 -42.34 53.55
CA GLY A 351 73.96 -43.74 53.12
C GLY A 351 74.55 -43.93 51.72
N ARG A 352 74.21 -43.07 50.77
CA ARG A 352 74.78 -43.14 49.41
C ARG A 352 76.26 -42.75 49.34
N THR A 353 76.75 -41.87 50.21
CA THR A 353 78.19 -41.51 50.24
C THR A 353 79.03 -42.60 50.91
N LEU A 354 78.49 -43.33 51.89
CA LEU A 354 79.14 -44.51 52.45
C LEU A 354 79.15 -45.69 51.46
N ASP A 355 78.10 -45.84 50.65
CA ASP A 355 78.01 -46.91 49.63
C ASP A 355 78.70 -46.54 48.29
N ARG A 356 79.14 -45.30 48.08
CA ARG A 356 79.77 -44.84 46.81
C ARG A 356 81.08 -44.05 46.96
N SER A 357 81.65 -43.93 48.15
CA SER A 357 83.05 -43.54 48.27
C SER A 357 83.94 -44.71 47.84
N ILE A 358 84.10 -44.86 46.53
CA ILE A 358 85.33 -45.43 45.97
C ILE A 358 86.44 -44.47 46.45
N ASP A 359 87.35 -44.96 47.29
CA ASP A 359 88.46 -44.18 47.80
C ASP A 359 89.31 -43.67 46.63
N LEU A 360 89.14 -42.40 46.28
CA LEU A 360 89.93 -41.72 45.24
C LEU A 360 91.42 -41.59 45.62
N ARG A 361 91.80 -41.88 46.87
CA ARG A 361 93.20 -42.01 47.30
C ARG A 361 93.88 -43.28 46.76
N SER A 362 93.14 -44.37 46.54
CA SER A 362 93.67 -45.64 46.00
C SER A 362 93.88 -45.65 44.48
N LEU A 363 93.42 -44.61 43.76
CA LEU A 363 93.53 -44.50 42.29
C LEU A 363 94.73 -43.66 41.81
N ALA A 364 95.54 -43.12 42.72
CA ALA A 364 96.68 -42.26 42.40
C ALA A 364 98.05 -42.98 42.49
N GLU A 365 98.12 -44.23 42.95
CA GLU A 365 99.40 -44.92 43.15
C GLU A 365 99.79 -45.87 42.01
N GLU A 366 98.86 -46.37 41.18
CA GLU A 366 99.21 -47.14 39.97
C GLU A 366 98.18 -46.95 38.83
N PRO A 367 98.57 -46.43 37.64
CA PRO A 367 97.67 -46.39 36.49
C PRO A 367 97.60 -47.78 35.81
N PRO A 368 96.40 -48.40 35.67
CA PRO A 368 96.27 -49.71 35.02
C PRO A 368 96.56 -49.60 33.51
N LYS A 369 97.58 -50.34 33.05
CA LYS A 369 98.09 -50.33 31.66
C LYS A 369 97.22 -51.05 30.63
N GLU A 370 96.07 -51.59 31.03
CA GLU A 370 95.30 -52.50 30.15
C GLU A 370 94.07 -51.87 29.48
N ASN A 371 93.66 -50.63 29.81
CA ASN A 371 92.55 -49.97 29.11
C ASN A 371 92.65 -48.44 29.16
N ALA A 372 93.65 -47.89 28.46
CA ALA A 372 93.83 -46.44 28.32
C ALA A 372 92.60 -45.74 27.72
N THR A 373 91.84 -46.44 26.87
CA THR A 373 90.58 -45.97 26.26
C THR A 373 89.46 -45.81 27.28
N GLU A 374 89.34 -46.68 28.28
CA GLU A 374 88.34 -46.54 29.34
C GLU A 374 88.70 -45.45 30.35
N CYS A 375 90.00 -45.29 30.66
CA CYS A 375 90.46 -44.16 31.48
C CYS A 375 90.18 -42.82 30.78
N LEU A 376 90.45 -42.72 29.47
CA LEU A 376 90.09 -41.54 28.67
C LEU A 376 88.57 -41.34 28.61
N ARG A 377 87.77 -42.41 28.52
CA ARG A 377 86.31 -42.32 28.55
C ARG A 377 85.79 -41.82 29.90
N LEU A 378 86.30 -42.34 31.01
CA LEU A 378 85.92 -41.93 32.36
C LEU A 378 86.39 -40.50 32.68
N MET A 379 87.58 -40.11 32.25
CA MET A 379 88.01 -38.71 32.31
C MET A 379 87.15 -37.80 31.41
N GLY A 380 86.77 -38.26 30.22
CA GLY A 380 85.85 -37.53 29.34
C GLY A 380 84.47 -37.32 29.96
N ILE A 381 83.94 -38.32 30.66
CA ILE A 381 82.69 -38.22 31.42
C ILE A 381 82.87 -37.28 32.62
N ALA A 382 83.98 -37.38 33.35
CA ALA A 382 84.27 -36.50 34.48
C ALA A 382 84.43 -35.03 34.04
N LEU A 383 85.14 -34.77 32.94
CA LEU A 383 85.30 -33.45 32.34
C LEU A 383 83.99 -32.93 31.75
N GLY A 384 83.18 -33.79 31.11
CA GLY A 384 81.85 -33.43 30.61
C GLY A 384 80.88 -33.06 31.75
N ASN A 385 80.96 -33.75 32.87
CA ASN A 385 80.20 -33.44 34.08
C ASN A 385 80.69 -32.12 34.72
N LEU A 386 82.00 -31.86 34.70
CA LEU A 386 82.58 -30.62 35.24
C LEU A 386 82.27 -29.42 34.34
N ALA A 387 82.32 -29.59 33.01
CA ALA A 387 81.89 -28.59 32.03
C ALA A 387 80.39 -28.30 32.12
N SER A 388 79.55 -29.34 32.33
CA SER A 388 78.12 -29.17 32.58
C SER A 388 77.84 -28.45 33.90
N ALA A 389 78.61 -28.74 34.96
CA ALA A 389 78.51 -28.04 36.24
C ALA A 389 78.96 -26.56 36.12
N MET A 390 80.00 -26.27 35.33
CA MET A 390 80.45 -24.92 35.04
C MET A 390 79.44 -24.14 34.19
N ASN A 391 78.86 -24.76 33.15
CA ASN A 391 77.80 -24.15 32.35
C ASN A 391 76.54 -23.88 33.18
N ASN A 392 76.17 -24.78 34.10
CA ASN A 392 75.05 -24.56 35.02
C ASN A 392 75.34 -23.45 36.04
N ALA A 393 76.59 -23.32 36.51
CA ALA A 393 76.98 -22.21 37.39
C ALA A 393 76.98 -20.87 36.65
N GLN A 394 77.45 -20.84 35.39
CA GLN A 394 77.38 -19.66 34.52
C GLN A 394 75.94 -19.32 34.13
N ALA A 395 75.09 -20.31 33.88
CA ALA A 395 73.66 -20.12 33.62
C ALA A 395 72.91 -19.60 34.86
N LEU A 396 73.28 -20.04 36.07
CA LEU A 396 72.77 -19.48 37.33
C LEU A 396 73.27 -18.05 37.56
N GLN A 397 74.51 -17.74 37.23
CA GLN A 397 75.04 -16.37 37.26
C GLN A 397 74.31 -15.48 36.24
N ALA A 398 74.10 -15.96 35.01
CA ALA A 398 73.38 -15.24 33.97
C ALA A 398 71.90 -15.05 34.35
N ALA A 399 71.25 -16.06 34.96
CA ALA A 399 69.90 -15.95 35.49
C ALA A 399 69.80 -14.95 36.64
N ALA A 400 70.80 -14.89 37.52
CA ALA A 400 70.86 -13.90 38.60
C ALA A 400 71.05 -12.46 38.08
N ILE A 401 71.79 -12.28 36.98
CA ILE A 401 71.96 -11.00 36.29
C ILE A 401 70.66 -10.60 35.55
N ILE A 402 69.97 -11.54 34.89
CA ILE A 402 68.70 -11.28 34.19
C ILE A 402 67.54 -10.99 35.16
N LEU A 403 67.53 -11.61 36.34
CA LEU A 403 66.52 -11.38 37.38
C LEU A 403 66.82 -10.16 38.28
N GLY A 404 67.87 -9.39 37.98
CA GLY A 404 68.16 -8.12 38.66
C GLY A 404 68.50 -8.24 40.14
N SER A 405 68.93 -9.42 40.60
CA SER A 405 69.41 -9.63 41.96
C SER A 405 70.93 -9.63 41.96
N GLU A 406 71.53 -8.44 42.03
CA GLU A 406 72.89 -8.35 42.57
C GLU A 406 72.87 -8.89 44.01
N PRO A 407 73.82 -9.77 44.38
CA PRO A 407 73.98 -10.18 45.76
C PRO A 407 74.64 -9.03 46.51
N ASP A 408 73.85 -8.08 47.00
CA ASP A 408 74.38 -6.96 47.77
C ASP A 408 74.56 -7.39 49.25
N PRO A 409 75.80 -7.52 49.76
CA PRO A 409 76.10 -8.17 51.04
C PRO A 409 75.88 -7.26 52.27
N LYS A 410 75.03 -6.24 52.17
CA LYS A 410 74.85 -5.24 53.24
C LYS A 410 73.41 -4.74 53.32
N ARG A 411 72.53 -5.51 53.96
CA ARG A 411 71.39 -4.91 54.70
C ARG A 411 70.88 -5.84 55.79
N ASP A 412 71.76 -6.05 56.76
CA ASP A 412 71.33 -6.22 58.14
C ASP A 412 70.95 -4.85 58.70
N ARG A 413 69.82 -4.84 59.43
CA ARG A 413 69.37 -3.90 60.49
C ARG A 413 68.29 -2.85 60.19
N ILE A 414 67.12 -3.19 60.74
CA ILE A 414 66.40 -2.50 61.85
C ILE A 414 65.49 -1.30 61.51
N SER A 415 64.25 -1.42 62.04
CA SER A 415 63.29 -0.39 62.49
C SER A 415 62.73 0.57 61.43
N CYS A 416 61.54 1.14 61.51
CA CYS A 416 60.37 1.10 62.39
C CYS A 416 59.40 2.08 61.70
N GLY A 417 58.10 1.77 61.57
CA GLY A 417 57.04 2.68 62.04
C GLY A 417 56.78 3.91 61.13
N THR A 418 55.64 4.60 61.08
CA THR A 418 54.33 4.55 61.72
C THR A 418 53.51 5.62 60.97
N THR A 419 52.20 5.39 60.74
CA THR A 419 51.09 6.39 60.60
C THR A 419 51.16 7.48 59.51
N ALA A 420 50.09 8.11 59.02
CA ALA A 420 48.64 7.93 58.94
C ALA A 420 48.11 9.15 58.13
N THR A 421 46.81 9.14 57.80
CA THR A 421 45.93 10.29 57.48
C THR A 421 46.18 11.10 56.19
N HIS A 422 45.25 11.03 55.22
CA HIS A 422 44.16 12.02 55.06
C HIS A 422 43.30 11.71 53.83
N SER A 423 41.99 11.56 54.05
CA SER A 423 40.92 11.76 53.04
C SER A 423 40.69 13.28 52.82
N PRO A 424 39.65 13.72 52.08
CA PRO A 424 39.25 13.50 50.67
C PRO A 424 38.98 14.84 49.93
N SER A 425 38.86 14.87 48.59
CA SER A 425 38.07 15.91 47.87
C SER A 425 38.10 15.76 46.34
N GLY A 426 36.94 15.98 45.71
CA GLY A 426 36.76 16.51 44.34
C GLY A 426 36.68 15.46 43.23
N GLU A 427 35.71 15.46 42.33
CA GLU A 427 34.59 16.37 41.98
C GLU A 427 33.43 15.56 41.42
#